data_AF-A0A1F5CVS9-F1
#
_entry.id   AF-A0A1F5CVS9-F1
#
_cell.length_a   1.000
_cell.length_b   1.000
_cell.length_c   1.000
_cell.angle_alpha   90.00
_cell.angle_beta   90.00
_cell.angle_gamma   90.00
#
_symmetry.space_group_name_H-M   'P 1'
#
loop_
_entity.id
_entity.type
_entity.pdbx_description
1 polymer ?
#
loop_
_entity_poly.entity_id
_entity_poly.type
_entity_poly.pdbx_seq_one_letter_code
_entity_poly.pdbx_strand_id
1 'polypeptide(L)'
;MIMIDLLLVLGLVSLCIFIILRYYAKLSAASRAYDEARGTVKSLLSGIKQRMNEQTVEIRTIRDEVAFFQARNDFGKSERRIDAEKLDNLSSGVETALMATQRFGNAVISIKQDYDKVTEAQETLAKKVEDLSIKQRAFEGQGVETIETPRIGPFSIEKKEVRKGLDKLNSTELRVLNMLLEKSMAAPEIGRAILKTREHTARLMKKLYEEGYIERETNKIPYAYKINESLRNFLEEIKGRAV
;
A
#
# COMPACT_ATOMS: atom_id res chain seq x y z
N MET A 1 -47.61 37.91 1.17
CA MET A 1 -47.31 36.49 0.89
C MET A 1 -46.54 36.35 -0.42
N ILE A 2 -47.13 36.67 -1.57
CA ILE A 2 -46.53 36.50 -2.92
C ILE A 2 -45.12 37.15 -3.07
N MET A 3 -44.89 38.35 -2.52
CA MET A 3 -43.57 39.00 -2.58
C MET A 3 -42.48 38.26 -1.78
N ILE A 4 -42.85 37.61 -0.67
CA ILE A 4 -41.91 36.88 0.19
C ILE A 4 -41.54 35.56 -0.49
N ASP A 5 -42.52 34.89 -1.11
CA ASP A 5 -42.29 33.67 -1.88
C ASP A 5 -41.39 33.91 -3.10
N LEU A 6 -41.58 35.04 -3.80
CA LEU A 6 -40.71 35.43 -4.93
C LEU A 6 -39.26 35.65 -4.49
N LEU A 7 -39.05 36.27 -3.33
CA LEU A 7 -37.73 36.56 -2.79
C LEU A 7 -37.01 35.28 -2.31
N LEU A 8 -37.75 34.32 -1.76
CA LEU A 8 -37.23 32.99 -1.41
C LEU A 8 -36.80 32.18 -2.63
N VAL A 9 -37.60 32.17 -3.69
CA VAL A 9 -37.27 31.48 -4.94
C VAL A 9 -36.02 32.09 -5.58
N LEU A 10 -35.91 33.42 -5.61
CA LEU A 10 -34.73 34.11 -6.15
C LEU A 10 -33.45 33.77 -5.35
N GLY A 11 -33.57 33.68 -4.02
CA GLY A 11 -32.48 33.27 -3.13
C GLY A 11 -32.00 31.84 -3.38
N LEU A 12 -32.94 30.90 -3.54
CA LEU A 12 -32.63 29.50 -3.84
C LEU A 12 -31.96 29.34 -5.21
N VAL A 13 -32.45 30.05 -6.23
CA VAL A 13 -31.84 30.03 -7.58
C VAL A 13 -30.43 30.59 -7.55
N SER A 14 -30.20 31.70 -6.83
CA SER A 14 -28.87 32.26 -6.58
C SER A 14 -27.92 31.25 -5.91
N LEU A 15 -28.40 30.53 -4.90
CA LEU A 15 -27.63 29.51 -4.19
C LEU A 15 -27.24 28.35 -5.13
N CYS A 16 -28.18 27.88 -5.95
CA CYS A 16 -27.92 26.84 -6.94
C CYS A 16 -26.87 27.28 -7.96
N ILE A 17 -26.96 28.49 -8.49
CA ILE A 17 -25.98 29.05 -9.43
C ILE A 17 -24.61 29.15 -8.76
N PHE A 18 -24.54 29.60 -7.52
CA PHE A 18 -23.30 29.69 -6.76
C PHE A 18 -22.63 28.33 -6.53
N ILE A 19 -23.41 27.30 -6.21
CA ILE A 19 -22.91 25.91 -6.05
C ILE A 19 -22.39 25.38 -7.38
N ILE A 20 -23.12 25.61 -8.48
CA ILE A 20 -22.72 25.19 -9.84
C ILE A 20 -21.39 25.85 -10.22
N LEU A 21 -21.23 27.16 -9.98
CA LEU A 21 -19.99 27.88 -10.25
C LEU A 21 -18.80 27.33 -9.45
N ARG A 22 -19.00 27.01 -8.17
CA ARG A 22 -17.97 26.35 -7.34
C ARG A 22 -17.60 24.97 -7.87
N TYR A 23 -18.59 24.21 -8.33
CA TYR A 23 -18.36 22.88 -8.89
C TYR A 23 -17.61 22.96 -10.23
N TYR A 24 -17.97 23.89 -11.10
CA TYR A 24 -17.27 24.17 -12.36
C TYR A 24 -15.83 24.62 -12.12
N ALA A 25 -15.59 25.49 -11.14
CA ALA A 25 -14.24 25.92 -10.78
C ALA A 25 -13.39 24.72 -10.33
N LYS A 26 -13.94 23.83 -9.49
CA LYS A 26 -13.25 22.62 -9.02
C LYS A 26 -12.98 21.61 -10.15
N LEU A 27 -13.94 21.44 -11.05
CA LEU A 27 -13.81 20.57 -12.23
C LEU A 27 -12.76 21.11 -13.22
N SER A 28 -12.68 22.43 -13.40
CA SER A 28 -11.67 23.06 -14.25
C SER A 28 -10.24 22.88 -13.70
N ALA A 29 -10.08 22.87 -12.37
CA ALA A 29 -8.79 22.60 -11.72
C ALA A 29 -8.36 21.13 -11.91
N ALA A 30 -9.31 20.19 -11.79
CA ALA A 30 -9.05 18.77 -12.05
C ALA A 30 -8.72 18.49 -13.53
N SER A 31 -9.38 19.21 -14.46
CA SER A 31 -9.10 19.11 -15.90
C SER A 31 -7.67 19.57 -16.24
N ARG A 32 -7.17 20.63 -15.60
CA ARG A 32 -5.79 21.10 -15.81
C ARG A 32 -4.75 20.07 -15.37
N ALA A 33 -4.96 19.43 -14.23
CA ALA A 33 -4.09 18.36 -13.75
C ALA A 33 -4.12 17.13 -14.69
N TYR A 34 -5.26 16.85 -15.32
CA TYR A 34 -5.39 15.76 -16.30
C TYR A 34 -4.65 16.07 -17.61
N ASP A 35 -4.74 17.30 -18.13
CA ASP A 35 -4.05 17.70 -19.35
C ASP A 35 -2.53 17.73 -19.19
N GLU A 36 -2.03 18.11 -18.02
CA GLU A 36 -0.60 18.07 -17.68
C GLU A 36 -0.09 16.62 -17.62
N ALA A 37 -0.82 15.72 -16.95
CA ALA A 37 -0.52 14.30 -16.94
C ALA A 37 -0.57 13.69 -18.34
N ARG A 38 -1.55 14.06 -19.16
CA ARG A 38 -1.66 13.61 -20.56
C ARG A 38 -0.47 14.09 -21.42
N GLY A 39 0.03 15.30 -21.19
CA GLY A 39 1.22 15.84 -21.86
C GLY A 39 2.47 15.01 -21.58
N THR A 40 2.71 14.65 -20.31
CA THR A 40 3.86 13.81 -19.93
C THR A 40 3.78 12.41 -20.55
N VAL A 41 2.62 11.76 -20.50
CA VAL A 41 2.40 10.44 -21.13
C VAL A 41 2.59 10.51 -22.65
N LYS A 42 2.10 11.56 -23.31
CA LYS A 42 2.28 11.76 -24.75
C LYS A 42 3.76 11.90 -25.12
N SER A 43 4.56 12.58 -24.29
CA SER A 43 6.00 12.72 -24.48
C SER A 43 6.76 11.39 -24.30
N LEU A 44 6.36 10.58 -23.31
CA LEU A 44 6.90 9.23 -23.10
C LEU A 44 6.55 8.31 -24.27
N LEU A 45 5.32 8.39 -24.78
CA LEU A 45 4.85 7.60 -25.91
C LEU A 45 5.62 7.96 -27.19
N SER A 46 5.91 9.24 -27.42
CA SER A 46 6.77 9.65 -28.54
C SER A 46 8.20 9.13 -28.40
N GLY A 47 8.76 9.12 -27.19
CA GLY A 47 10.10 8.59 -26.93
C GLY A 47 10.21 7.09 -27.18
N ILE A 48 9.19 6.31 -26.77
CA ILE A 48 9.12 4.87 -27.05
C ILE A 48 8.99 4.61 -28.54
N LYS A 49 8.12 5.35 -29.24
CA LYS A 49 7.94 5.22 -30.69
C LYS A 49 9.21 5.52 -31.47
N GLN A 50 9.97 6.55 -31.05
CA GLN A 50 11.23 6.90 -31.68
C GLN A 50 12.30 5.83 -31.46
N ARG A 51 12.46 5.33 -30.23
CA ARG A 51 13.39 4.24 -29.93
C ARG A 51 13.05 2.94 -30.67
N MET A 52 11.75 2.62 -30.80
CA MET A 52 11.33 1.46 -31.60
C MET A 52 11.68 1.61 -33.08
N ASN A 53 11.58 2.82 -33.62
CA ASN A 53 11.92 3.08 -35.02
C ASN A 53 13.44 2.98 -35.24
N GLU A 54 14.26 3.49 -34.31
CA GLU A 54 15.72 3.34 -34.31
C GLU A 54 16.14 1.86 -34.23
N GLN A 55 15.54 1.08 -33.31
CA GLN A 55 15.80 -0.36 -33.22
C GLN A 55 15.34 -1.13 -34.47
N THR A 56 14.27 -0.69 -35.13
CA THR A 56 13.81 -1.30 -36.39
C THR A 56 14.83 -1.11 -37.51
N VAL A 57 15.54 0.03 -37.53
CA VAL A 57 16.62 0.29 -38.49
C VAL A 57 17.85 -0.58 -38.17
N GLU A 58 18.24 -0.69 -36.89
CA GLU A 58 19.36 -1.56 -36.49
C GLU A 58 19.11 -3.04 -36.79
N ILE A 59 17.89 -3.52 -36.56
CA ILE A 59 17.49 -4.90 -36.90
C ILE A 59 17.52 -5.13 -38.41
N ARG A 60 17.19 -4.12 -39.22
CA ARG A 60 17.32 -4.22 -40.69
C ARG A 60 18.78 -4.30 -41.10
N THR A 61 19.66 -3.45 -40.56
CA THR A 61 21.10 -3.55 -40.86
C THR A 61 21.70 -4.86 -40.42
N ILE A 62 21.32 -5.40 -39.25
CA ILE A 62 21.78 -6.74 -38.81
C ILE A 62 21.21 -7.82 -39.72
N ARG A 63 19.95 -7.71 -40.16
CA ARG A 63 19.36 -8.66 -41.12
C ARG A 63 20.06 -8.62 -42.47
N ASP A 64 20.37 -7.43 -42.97
CA ASP A 64 21.07 -7.23 -44.25
C ASP A 64 22.52 -7.70 -44.14
N GLU A 65 23.17 -7.48 -43.00
CA GLU A 65 24.50 -8.00 -42.69
C GLU A 65 24.50 -9.53 -42.60
N VAL A 66 23.51 -10.13 -41.92
CA VAL A 66 23.30 -11.59 -41.88
C VAL A 66 22.99 -12.14 -43.27
N ALA A 67 22.18 -11.47 -44.09
CA ALA A 67 21.88 -11.88 -45.46
C ALA A 67 23.13 -11.78 -46.36
N PHE A 68 23.94 -10.74 -46.18
CA PHE A 68 25.24 -10.60 -46.86
C PHE A 68 26.22 -11.71 -46.44
N PHE A 69 26.28 -12.04 -45.14
CA PHE A 69 27.08 -13.16 -44.65
C PHE A 69 26.58 -14.52 -45.14
N GLN A 70 25.26 -14.73 -45.24
CA GLN A 70 24.67 -15.94 -45.81
C GLN A 70 24.95 -16.06 -47.32
N ALA A 71 24.83 -14.97 -48.09
CA ALA A 71 25.18 -14.95 -49.51
C ALA A 71 26.69 -15.21 -49.74
N ARG A 72 27.55 -14.71 -48.85
CA ARG A 72 28.99 -15.03 -48.85
C ARG A 72 29.27 -16.49 -48.45
N ASN A 73 28.40 -17.09 -47.66
CA ASN A 73 28.47 -18.51 -47.27
C ASN A 73 28.05 -19.44 -48.43
N ASP A 74 27.12 -19.01 -49.30
CA ASP A 74 26.73 -19.79 -50.48
C ASP A 74 27.80 -19.78 -51.59
N PHE A 75 28.63 -18.72 -51.69
CA PHE A 75 29.82 -18.70 -52.55
C PHE A 75 31.02 -19.50 -51.97
N GLY A 76 30.97 -19.88 -50.69
CA GLY A 76 32.05 -20.56 -49.97
C GLY A 76 31.91 -22.08 -49.85
N LYS A 77 31.02 -22.72 -50.61
CA LYS A 77 30.79 -24.18 -50.56
C LYS A 77 31.95 -25.04 -51.10
N SER A 78 33.04 -24.45 -51.59
CA SER A 78 34.22 -25.23 -52.00
C SER A 78 35.26 -25.45 -50.91
N GLU A 79 35.22 -24.78 -49.75
CA GLU A 79 36.21 -25.04 -48.70
C GLU A 79 35.83 -24.40 -47.36
N ARG A 80 35.23 -25.20 -46.45
CA ARG A 80 35.41 -25.12 -45.00
C ARG A 80 34.61 -26.23 -44.33
N ARG A 81 35.33 -27.15 -43.70
CA ARG A 81 34.80 -28.04 -42.67
C ARG A 81 34.14 -27.14 -41.61
N ILE A 82 32.83 -27.21 -41.48
CA ILE A 82 32.16 -26.64 -40.32
C ILE A 82 32.57 -27.54 -39.15
N ASP A 83 33.30 -26.97 -38.18
CA ASP A 83 33.69 -27.68 -36.97
C ASP A 83 32.42 -28.21 -36.29
N ALA A 84 32.21 -29.53 -36.31
CA ALA A 84 31.03 -30.18 -35.74
C ALA A 84 30.77 -29.75 -34.29
N GLU A 85 31.83 -29.46 -33.55
CA GLU A 85 31.83 -28.93 -32.19
C GLU A 85 31.15 -27.55 -32.05
N LYS A 86 31.32 -26.64 -33.02
CA LYS A 86 30.64 -25.33 -32.98
C LYS A 86 29.16 -25.46 -33.30
N LEU A 87 28.78 -26.41 -34.15
CA LEU A 87 27.39 -26.70 -34.48
C LEU A 87 26.66 -27.31 -33.27
N ASP A 88 27.33 -28.19 -32.54
CA ASP A 88 26.80 -28.84 -31.33
C ASP A 88 26.63 -27.85 -30.18
N ASN A 89 27.64 -27.02 -29.93
CA ASN A 89 27.55 -25.94 -28.94
C ASN A 89 26.45 -24.93 -29.27
N LEU A 90 26.23 -24.61 -30.55
CA LEU A 90 25.15 -23.73 -30.99
C LEU A 90 23.77 -24.40 -30.79
N SER A 91 23.65 -25.69 -31.11
CA SER A 91 22.42 -26.46 -30.88
C SER A 91 22.06 -26.49 -29.40
N SER A 92 23.04 -26.77 -28.52
CA SER A 92 22.86 -26.75 -27.08
C SER A 92 22.49 -25.36 -26.53
N GLY A 93 23.09 -24.30 -27.08
CA GLY A 93 22.76 -22.91 -26.75
C GLY A 93 21.33 -22.53 -27.14
N VAL A 94 20.88 -22.93 -28.32
CA VAL A 94 19.50 -22.72 -28.80
C VAL A 94 18.50 -23.51 -27.96
N GLU A 95 18.82 -24.75 -27.60
CA GLU A 95 17.98 -25.56 -26.71
C GLU A 95 17.87 -24.96 -25.31
N THR A 96 18.98 -24.47 -24.75
CA THR A 96 19.00 -23.78 -23.46
C THR A 96 18.15 -22.50 -23.49
N ALA A 97 18.27 -21.71 -24.56
CA ALA A 97 17.46 -20.50 -24.77
C ALA A 97 15.97 -20.84 -24.94
N LEU A 98 15.64 -21.93 -25.64
CA LEU A 98 14.27 -22.41 -25.81
C LEU A 98 13.67 -22.85 -24.47
N MET A 99 14.41 -23.62 -23.67
CA MET A 99 14.01 -24.03 -22.33
C MET A 99 13.80 -22.84 -21.40
N ALA A 100 14.67 -21.83 -21.46
CA ALA A 100 14.51 -20.59 -20.70
C ALA A 100 13.24 -19.83 -21.12
N THR A 101 12.96 -19.76 -22.42
CA THR A 101 11.75 -19.12 -22.96
C THR A 101 10.49 -19.86 -22.55
N GLN A 102 10.51 -21.20 -22.56
CA GLN A 102 9.37 -22.03 -22.15
C GLN A 102 9.09 -21.90 -20.65
N ARG A 103 10.14 -21.85 -19.82
CA ARG A 103 10.02 -21.57 -18.37
C ARG A 103 9.44 -20.19 -18.11
N PHE A 104 9.87 -19.18 -18.87
CA PHE A 104 9.34 -17.84 -18.76
C PHE A 104 7.86 -17.79 -19.15
N GLY A 105 7.46 -18.48 -20.23
CA GLY A 105 6.05 -18.62 -20.61
C GLY A 105 5.20 -19.23 -19.50
N ASN A 106 5.68 -20.31 -18.89
CA ASN A 106 5.00 -20.95 -17.75
C ASN A 106 4.91 -20.02 -16.52
N ALA A 107 5.97 -19.25 -16.22
CA ALA A 107 5.96 -18.28 -15.14
C ALA A 107 4.93 -17.16 -15.40
N VAL A 108 4.83 -16.65 -16.63
CA VAL A 108 3.83 -15.63 -17.00
C VAL A 108 2.41 -16.19 -16.85
N ILE A 109 2.16 -17.44 -17.21
CA ILE A 109 0.87 -18.11 -17.01
C ILE A 109 0.54 -18.19 -15.51
N SER A 110 1.50 -18.56 -14.66
CA SER A 110 1.28 -18.62 -13.21
C SER A 110 0.97 -17.24 -12.60
N ILE A 111 1.67 -16.20 -13.06
CA ILE A 111 1.43 -14.81 -12.62
C ILE A 111 0.02 -14.37 -13.02
N LYS A 112 -0.44 -14.73 -14.22
CA LYS A 112 -1.80 -14.44 -14.66
C LYS A 112 -2.84 -15.14 -13.78
N GLN A 113 -2.64 -16.41 -13.45
CA GLN A 113 -3.54 -17.14 -12.56
C GLN A 113 -3.61 -16.50 -11.16
N ASP A 114 -2.48 -16.05 -10.63
CA ASP A 114 -2.47 -15.37 -9.33
C ASP A 114 -3.09 -13.98 -9.39
N TYR A 115 -2.93 -13.26 -10.51
CA TYR A 115 -3.63 -12.00 -10.76
C TYR A 115 -5.15 -12.18 -10.81
N ASP A 116 -5.64 -13.22 -11.48
CA ASP A 116 -7.06 -13.53 -11.57
C ASP A 116 -7.65 -13.82 -10.18
N LYS A 117 -6.96 -14.60 -9.34
CA LYS A 117 -7.35 -14.86 -7.94
C LYS A 117 -7.40 -13.59 -7.08
N VAL A 118 -6.41 -12.71 -7.23
CA VAL A 118 -6.37 -11.43 -6.48
C VAL A 118 -7.52 -10.52 -6.93
N THR A 119 -7.84 -10.52 -8.22
CA THR A 119 -8.97 -9.74 -8.76
C THR A 119 -10.30 -10.26 -8.21
N GLU A 120 -10.50 -11.58 -8.16
CA GLU A 120 -11.68 -12.20 -7.54
C GLU A 120 -11.77 -11.90 -6.02
N ALA A 121 -10.63 -11.93 -5.32
CA ALA A 121 -10.56 -11.53 -3.91
C ALA A 121 -10.92 -10.05 -3.71
N GLN A 122 -10.54 -9.17 -4.63
CA GLN A 122 -10.93 -7.76 -4.59
C GLN A 122 -12.43 -7.56 -4.85
N GLU A 123 -13.02 -8.28 -5.80
CA GLU A 123 -14.45 -8.20 -6.07
C GLU A 123 -15.30 -8.72 -4.90
N THR A 124 -14.89 -9.83 -4.28
CA THR A 124 -15.57 -10.38 -3.09
C THR A 124 -15.43 -9.46 -1.89
N LEU A 125 -14.26 -8.82 -1.71
CA LEU A 125 -14.06 -7.82 -0.66
C LEU A 125 -14.89 -6.56 -0.93
N ALA A 126 -14.98 -6.09 -2.17
CA ALA A 126 -15.81 -4.95 -2.55
C ALA A 126 -17.29 -5.21 -2.24
N LYS A 127 -17.81 -6.39 -2.58
CA LYS A 127 -19.18 -6.82 -2.22
C LYS A 127 -19.38 -6.88 -0.70
N LYS A 128 -18.40 -7.39 0.05
CA LYS A 128 -18.48 -7.46 1.52
C LYS A 128 -18.44 -6.07 2.17
N VAL A 129 -17.67 -5.14 1.62
CA VAL A 129 -17.64 -3.73 2.03
C VAL A 129 -18.98 -3.06 1.71
N GLU A 130 -19.58 -3.35 0.55
CA GLU A 130 -20.90 -2.86 0.17
C GLU A 130 -21.99 -3.39 1.12
N ASP A 131 -22.03 -4.69 1.40
CA ASP A 131 -22.96 -5.31 2.36
C ASP A 131 -22.80 -4.75 3.78
N LEU A 132 -21.57 -4.50 4.22
CA LEU A 132 -21.30 -3.85 5.51
C LEU A 132 -21.76 -2.40 5.52
N SER A 133 -21.62 -1.67 4.40
CA SER A 133 -22.10 -0.30 4.27
C SER A 133 -23.63 -0.21 4.27
N ILE A 134 -24.33 -1.18 3.67
CA ILE A 134 -25.80 -1.28 3.70
C ILE A 134 -26.28 -1.58 5.12
N LYS A 135 -25.62 -2.50 5.83
CA LYS A 135 -25.91 -2.79 7.24
C LYS A 135 -25.65 -1.60 8.17
N GLN A 136 -24.64 -0.78 7.88
CA GLN A 136 -24.39 0.49 8.60
C GLN A 136 -25.50 1.51 8.36
N ARG A 137 -25.93 1.72 7.10
CA ARG A 137 -27.03 2.65 6.79
C ARG A 137 -28.38 2.20 7.36
N ALA A 138 -28.64 0.89 7.43
CA ALA A 138 -29.82 0.33 8.09
C ALA A 138 -29.82 0.60 9.61
N PHE A 139 -28.65 0.77 10.21
CA PHE A 139 -28.48 1.11 11.62
C PHE A 139 -28.62 2.63 11.88
N GLU A 140 -28.29 3.48 10.90
CA GLU A 140 -28.41 4.95 10.97
C GLU A 140 -29.87 5.46 10.86
N GLY A 141 -30.82 4.61 10.44
CA GLY A 141 -32.24 4.96 10.29
C GLY A 141 -33.06 4.97 11.59
N GLN A 142 -32.51 4.48 12.71
CA GLN A 142 -33.09 4.66 14.04
C GLN A 142 -32.28 5.75 14.76
N GLY A 143 -32.92 6.88 15.01
CA GLY A 143 -32.29 8.04 15.63
C GLY A 143 -31.57 7.66 16.92
N VAL A 144 -30.26 7.86 16.93
CA VAL A 144 -29.44 7.80 18.13
C VAL A 144 -28.95 9.21 18.42
N GLU A 145 -29.35 9.72 19.58
CA GLU A 145 -28.81 10.93 20.19
C GLU A 145 -27.27 10.90 20.11
N THR A 146 -26.70 12.07 19.82
CA THR A 146 -25.27 12.42 19.83
C THR A 146 -24.37 11.38 20.50
N ILE A 147 -23.80 10.45 19.72
CA ILE A 147 -22.69 9.61 20.17
C ILE A 147 -21.40 10.30 19.75
N GLU A 148 -20.63 10.71 20.75
CA GLU A 148 -19.23 11.09 20.63
C GLU A 148 -18.48 10.04 19.81
N THR A 149 -17.71 10.48 18.81
CA THR A 149 -16.84 9.63 17.97
C THR A 149 -16.28 8.43 18.75
N PRO A 150 -16.41 7.18 18.28
CA PRO A 150 -15.83 6.04 18.97
C PRO A 150 -14.32 6.23 18.97
N ARG A 151 -13.82 6.67 20.13
CA ARG A 151 -12.42 6.55 20.51
C ARG A 151 -12.16 5.06 20.41
N ILE A 152 -11.38 4.64 19.41
CA ILE A 152 -10.78 3.31 19.41
C ILE A 152 -9.76 3.34 20.54
N GLY A 153 -10.27 3.17 21.76
CA GLY A 153 -9.49 2.74 22.90
C GLY A 153 -8.90 1.36 22.62
N PRO A 154 -7.89 0.94 23.38
CA PRO A 154 -7.31 -0.38 23.24
C PRO A 154 -8.42 -1.44 23.35
N PHE A 155 -8.33 -2.48 22.51
CA PHE A 155 -9.10 -3.71 22.69
C PHE A 155 -9.02 -4.10 24.17
N SER A 156 -10.16 -4.21 24.87
CA SER A 156 -10.18 -4.66 26.26
C SER A 156 -9.70 -6.10 26.29
N ILE A 157 -8.45 -6.30 26.72
CA ILE A 157 -7.87 -7.62 26.86
C ILE A 157 -8.54 -8.28 28.07
N GLU A 158 -9.22 -9.42 27.87
CA GLU A 158 -9.67 -10.22 29.00
C GLU A 158 -8.46 -10.67 29.84
N LYS A 159 -8.58 -10.62 31.18
CA LYS A 159 -7.48 -10.91 32.14
C LYS A 159 -6.68 -12.19 31.86
N LYS A 160 -7.29 -13.19 31.19
CA LYS A 160 -6.68 -14.47 30.84
C LYS A 160 -5.68 -14.36 29.68
N GLU A 161 -5.87 -13.42 28.76
CA GLU A 161 -4.98 -13.17 27.62
C GLU A 161 -3.80 -12.26 27.98
N VAL A 162 -3.99 -11.33 28.93
CA VAL A 162 -2.92 -10.46 29.46
C VAL A 162 -1.76 -11.30 30.01
N ARG A 163 -2.06 -12.36 30.77
CA ARG A 163 -1.06 -13.31 31.32
C ARG A 163 -0.22 -13.98 30.23
N LYS A 164 -0.86 -14.55 29.21
CA LYS A 164 -0.17 -15.26 28.11
C LYS A 164 0.64 -14.33 27.21
N GLY A 165 0.23 -13.07 27.10
CA GLY A 165 0.95 -12.06 26.31
C GLY A 165 2.20 -11.54 27.02
N LEU A 166 2.15 -11.33 28.35
CA LEU A 166 3.29 -10.87 29.15
C LEU A 166 4.50 -11.80 29.08
N ASP A 167 4.28 -13.12 29.01
CA ASP A 167 5.34 -14.12 28.89
C ASP A 167 6.12 -14.01 27.56
N LYS A 168 5.55 -13.33 26.55
CA LYS A 168 6.16 -13.14 25.23
C LYS A 168 6.89 -11.81 25.07
N LEU A 169 6.86 -10.93 26.07
CA LEU A 169 7.47 -9.60 25.97
C LEU A 169 8.99 -9.68 26.06
N ASN A 170 9.65 -8.89 25.22
CA ASN A 170 11.09 -8.77 25.22
C ASN A 170 11.56 -7.84 26.37
N SER A 171 12.82 -7.97 26.79
CA SER A 171 13.40 -7.22 27.94
C SER A 171 13.26 -5.69 27.81
N THR A 172 13.30 -5.17 26.58
CA THR A 172 13.12 -3.75 26.28
C THR A 172 11.66 -3.32 26.45
N GLU A 173 10.70 -4.19 26.16
CA GLU A 173 9.26 -3.92 26.24
C GLU A 173 8.82 -3.86 27.70
N LEU A 174 9.29 -4.81 28.53
CA LEU A 174 9.09 -4.80 29.97
C LEU A 174 9.69 -3.55 30.63
N ARG A 175 10.88 -3.12 30.19
CA ARG A 175 11.51 -1.90 30.68
C ARG A 175 10.67 -0.66 30.38
N VAL A 176 10.08 -0.56 29.19
CA VAL A 176 9.17 0.54 28.83
C VAL A 176 7.90 0.49 29.68
N LEU A 177 7.27 -0.67 29.85
CA LEU A 177 6.06 -0.80 30.66
C LEU A 177 6.31 -0.41 32.13
N ASN A 178 7.48 -0.76 32.68
CA ASN A 178 7.88 -0.33 34.02
C ASN A 178 8.04 1.19 34.13
N MET A 179 8.58 1.87 33.11
CA MET A 179 8.66 3.34 33.10
C MET A 179 7.27 3.99 33.03
N LEU A 180 6.36 3.40 32.24
CA LEU A 180 4.98 3.88 32.07
C LEU A 180 4.07 3.56 33.26
N LEU A 181 4.46 2.61 34.13
CA LEU A 181 3.78 2.38 35.42
C LEU A 181 3.96 3.57 36.37
N GLU A 182 5.16 4.16 36.38
CA GLU A 182 5.53 5.26 37.27
C GLU A 182 4.95 6.60 36.80
N LYS A 183 5.03 6.90 35.49
CA LYS A 183 4.54 8.15 34.94
C LYS A 183 4.17 8.04 33.46
N SER A 184 3.21 8.85 33.01
CA SER A 184 2.93 9.03 31.58
C SER A 184 4.11 9.72 30.89
N MET A 185 4.58 9.19 29.76
CA MET A 185 5.74 9.73 29.03
C MET A 185 5.48 9.88 27.53
N ALA A 186 6.14 10.83 26.89
CA ALA A 186 6.09 10.98 25.44
C ALA A 186 7.09 10.04 24.74
N ALA A 187 6.79 9.59 23.51
CA ALA A 187 7.69 8.71 22.74
C ALA A 187 9.16 9.20 22.65
N PRO A 188 9.46 10.50 22.47
CA PRO A 188 10.85 10.97 22.45
C PRO A 188 11.58 10.84 23.80
N GLU A 189 10.85 10.88 24.91
CA GLU A 189 11.41 10.69 26.25
C GLU A 189 11.69 9.22 26.51
N ILE A 190 10.75 8.35 26.13
CA ILE A 190 10.91 6.90 26.22
C ILE A 190 12.13 6.46 25.40
N GLY A 191 12.28 6.95 24.16
CA GLY A 191 13.42 6.63 23.29
C GLY A 191 14.78 7.02 23.88
N ARG A 192 14.84 8.17 24.57
CA ARG A 192 16.04 8.60 25.32
C ARG A 192 16.32 7.67 26.50
N ALA A 193 15.30 7.22 27.23
CA ALA A 193 15.46 6.34 28.38
C ALA A 193 15.91 4.92 28.02
N ILE A 194 15.49 4.39 26.86
CA ILE A 194 15.88 3.07 26.37
C ILE A 194 17.08 3.07 25.42
N LEU A 195 17.66 4.25 25.14
CA LEU A 195 18.77 4.45 24.19
C LEU A 195 18.50 3.83 22.80
N LYS A 196 17.28 4.04 22.26
CA LYS A 196 16.88 3.58 20.91
C LYS A 196 16.55 4.75 20.00
N THR A 197 16.60 4.52 18.69
CA THR A 197 16.23 5.53 17.69
C THR A 197 14.74 5.84 17.75
N ARG A 198 14.36 7.03 17.27
CA ARG A 198 12.95 7.48 17.22
C ARG A 198 12.04 6.49 16.48
N GLU A 199 12.56 5.86 15.43
CA GLU A 199 11.82 4.86 14.66
C GLU A 199 11.58 3.59 15.45
N HIS A 200 12.61 3.03 16.10
CA HIS A 200 12.45 1.84 16.93
C HIS A 200 11.48 2.09 18.08
N THR A 201 11.55 3.25 18.72
CA THR A 201 10.61 3.63 19.77
C THR A 201 9.18 3.78 19.24
N ALA A 202 8.99 4.39 18.08
CA ALA A 202 7.66 4.52 17.47
C ALA A 202 7.05 3.16 17.13
N ARG A 203 7.83 2.24 16.55
CA ARG A 203 7.39 0.87 16.26
C ARG A 203 7.02 0.13 17.55
N LEU A 204 7.84 0.26 18.60
CA LEU A 204 7.59 -0.35 19.90
C LEU A 204 6.31 0.20 20.56
N MET A 205 6.11 1.53 20.56
CA MET A 205 4.91 2.14 21.13
C MET A 205 3.65 1.74 20.35
N LYS A 206 3.75 1.64 19.01
CA LYS A 206 2.65 1.16 18.17
C LYS A 206 2.27 -0.27 18.54
N LYS A 207 3.24 -1.17 18.65
CA LYS A 207 3.03 -2.57 19.03
C LYS A 207 2.34 -2.69 20.39
N LEU A 208 2.87 -2.02 21.43
CA LEU A 208 2.29 -2.07 22.78
C LEU A 208 0.87 -1.48 22.84
N TYR A 209 0.56 -0.50 21.98
CA TYR A 209 -0.78 0.08 21.87
C TYR A 209 -1.76 -0.88 21.20
N GLU A 210 -1.34 -1.52 20.10
CA GLU A 210 -2.13 -2.52 19.37
C GLU A 210 -2.41 -3.76 20.23
N GLU A 211 -1.42 -4.17 21.02
CA GLU A 211 -1.55 -5.27 21.98
C GLU A 211 -2.38 -4.89 23.22
N GLY A 212 -2.78 -3.61 23.37
CA GLY A 212 -3.67 -3.13 24.42
C GLY A 212 -3.01 -2.86 25.78
N TYR A 213 -1.68 -2.95 25.87
CA TYR A 213 -0.92 -2.71 27.10
C TYR A 213 -0.84 -1.23 27.49
N ILE A 214 -0.84 -0.35 26.50
CA ILE A 214 -0.71 1.09 26.70
C ILE A 214 -1.80 1.86 25.97
N GLU A 215 -2.17 3.01 26.53
CA GLU A 215 -3.07 3.99 25.95
C GLU A 215 -2.30 5.23 25.51
N ARG A 216 -2.80 5.92 24.48
CA ARG A 216 -2.22 7.19 24.01
C ARG A 216 -3.17 8.35 24.27
N GLU A 217 -2.65 9.41 24.86
CA GLU A 217 -3.35 10.68 25.00
C GLU A 217 -3.16 11.50 23.73
N THR A 218 -4.23 11.67 22.95
CA THR A 218 -4.23 12.45 21.69
C THR A 218 -4.43 13.94 21.92
N ASN A 219 -4.46 14.39 23.17
CA ASN A 219 -4.73 15.79 23.54
C ASN A 219 -3.57 16.73 23.17
N LYS A 220 -2.34 16.20 23.00
CA LYS A 220 -1.14 16.98 22.71
C LYS A 220 -0.16 16.21 21.81
N ILE A 221 0.64 16.94 21.04
CA ILE A 221 1.73 16.41 20.21
C ILE A 221 3.06 16.86 20.83
N PRO A 222 4.05 15.96 21.01
CA PRO A 222 4.01 14.52 20.78
C PRO A 222 3.05 13.81 21.75
N TYR A 223 2.41 12.72 21.30
CA TYR A 223 1.49 11.95 22.13
C TYR A 223 2.16 11.44 23.40
N ALA A 224 1.44 11.51 24.51
CA ALA A 224 1.83 10.89 25.77
C ALA A 224 1.23 9.49 25.86
N TYR A 225 1.99 8.55 26.38
CA TYR A 225 1.57 7.17 26.59
C TYR A 225 1.40 6.92 28.08
N LYS A 226 0.37 6.16 28.45
CA LYS A 226 0.09 5.70 29.82
C LYS A 226 -0.24 4.21 29.81
N ILE A 227 -0.03 3.53 30.93
CA ILE A 227 -0.40 2.11 31.03
C ILE A 227 -1.92 1.95 31.09
N ASN A 228 -2.46 0.88 30.50
CA ASN A 228 -3.87 0.53 30.63
C ASN A 228 -4.18 0.12 32.09
N GLU A 229 -5.33 0.55 32.63
CA GLU A 229 -5.76 0.22 33.99
C GLU A 229 -5.86 -1.30 34.23
N SER A 230 -6.25 -2.06 33.20
CA SER A 230 -6.34 -3.53 33.28
C SER A 230 -4.97 -4.17 33.50
N LEU A 231 -3.94 -3.64 32.84
CA LEU A 231 -2.55 -4.10 33.00
C LEU A 231 -1.95 -3.61 34.32
N ARG A 232 -2.26 -2.37 34.75
CA ARG A 232 -1.81 -1.83 36.03
C ARG A 232 -2.26 -2.71 37.20
N ASN A 233 -3.54 -3.04 37.25
CA ASN A 233 -4.11 -3.90 38.29
C ASN A 233 -3.46 -5.30 38.29
N PHE A 234 -3.15 -5.83 37.11
CA PHE A 234 -2.47 -7.12 36.98
C PHE A 234 -1.01 -7.08 37.48
N LEU A 235 -0.26 -6.03 37.16
CA LEU A 235 1.12 -5.86 37.60
C LEU A 235 1.20 -5.59 39.11
N GLU A 236 0.23 -4.88 39.69
CA GLU A 236 0.11 -4.72 41.15
C GLU A 236 -0.26 -6.03 41.85
N GLU A 237 -1.13 -6.87 41.27
CA GLU A 237 -1.44 -8.21 41.80
C GLU A 237 -0.22 -9.14 41.80
N ILE A 238 0.66 -9.04 40.79
CA ILE A 238 1.93 -9.79 40.76
C ILE A 238 2.90 -9.25 41.82
N LYS A 239 3.08 -7.92 41.89
CA LYS A 239 4.00 -7.29 42.86
C LYS A 239 3.56 -7.53 44.30
N GLY A 240 2.26 -7.53 44.59
CA GLY A 240 1.69 -7.80 45.91
C GLY A 240 1.75 -9.27 46.34
N ARG A 241 1.98 -10.22 45.43
CA ARG A 241 2.27 -11.64 45.76
C ARG A 241 3.75 -11.93 46.00
N ALA A 242 4.63 -10.98 45.74
CA ALA A 242 6.08 -11.14 45.88
C ALA A 242 6.64 -10.53 47.18
N VAL A 243 5.75 -10.19 48.14
CA VAL A 243 6.08 -9.74 49.50
C VAL A 243 5.51 -10.75 50.49
#